data_AF-A0A9P5QRB0-F1
#
_entry.id   AF-A0A9P5QRB0-F1
#
_cell.length_a   1.000
_cell.length_b   1.000
_cell.length_c   1.000
_cell.angle_alpha   90.00
_cell.angle_beta   90.00
_cell.angle_gamma   90.00
#
_symmetry.space_group_name_H-M   'P 1'
#
loop_
_entity.id
_entity.type
_entity.pdbx_description
1 polymer ?
#
loop_
_entity_poly.entity_id
_entity_poly.type
_entity_poly.pdbx_seq_one_letter_code
_entity_poly.pdbx_strand_id
1 'polypeptide(L)'
;MKFSTAITLSAAALVVSVSADMLQINNPTDGTVWKTGVPNFVGWTGNCASMGNDSKAVKVDLINGPSTAVRYVATLGTLDCSGSNTRADMTVPSTVASGEYAIVVRTSPQQSYTNSFQIDNPSQPAAPSNPATPIQETPPIQSVGTAGGAGRVGGVGGVSQAATQTSLGSGTMLALIGTVAIGLQLL
;
A
#
# COMPACT_ATOMS: atom_id res chain seq x y z
N MET A 1 50.73 -33.20 -37.13
CA MET A 1 50.18 -31.94 -36.59
C MET A 1 48.85 -32.31 -35.94
N LYS A 2 48.76 -32.25 -34.60
CA LYS A 2 47.56 -32.65 -33.86
C LYS A 2 46.78 -31.38 -33.50
N PHE A 3 45.57 -31.25 -34.04
CA PHE A 3 44.64 -30.17 -33.70
C PHE A 3 43.79 -30.63 -32.52
N SER A 4 44.02 -30.03 -31.36
CA SER A 4 43.20 -30.24 -30.16
C SER A 4 42.07 -29.22 -30.14
N THR A 5 40.86 -29.66 -30.46
CA THR A 5 39.64 -28.86 -30.41
C THR A 5 39.15 -28.76 -28.97
N ALA A 6 39.24 -27.56 -28.38
CA ALA A 6 38.67 -27.28 -27.06
C ALA A 6 37.17 -26.99 -27.21
N ILE A 7 36.32 -27.77 -26.54
CA ILE A 7 34.88 -27.56 -26.46
C ILE A 7 34.62 -26.69 -25.22
N THR A 8 34.27 -25.43 -25.44
CA THR A 8 33.88 -24.50 -24.38
C THR A 8 32.42 -24.78 -23.99
N LEU A 9 32.20 -25.32 -22.79
CA LEU A 9 30.87 -25.50 -22.20
C LEU A 9 30.40 -24.16 -21.62
N SER A 10 29.47 -23.50 -22.29
CA SER A 10 28.78 -22.31 -21.79
C SER A 10 27.76 -22.72 -20.73
N ALA A 11 28.06 -22.49 -19.45
CA ALA A 11 27.09 -22.67 -18.37
C ALA A 11 26.03 -21.55 -18.45
N ALA A 12 24.80 -21.91 -18.82
CA ALA A 12 23.66 -21.00 -18.73
C ALA A 12 23.29 -20.82 -17.26
N ALA A 13 23.59 -19.65 -16.70
CA ALA A 13 23.13 -19.27 -15.37
C ALA A 13 21.61 -19.05 -15.42
N LEU A 14 20.85 -19.97 -14.80
CA LEU A 14 19.43 -19.77 -14.54
C LEU A 14 19.30 -18.69 -13.45
N VAL A 15 18.90 -17.48 -13.85
CA VAL A 15 18.53 -16.43 -12.90
C VAL A 15 17.19 -16.83 -12.29
N VAL A 16 17.22 -17.43 -11.11
CA VAL A 16 16.01 -17.64 -10.31
C VAL A 16 15.56 -16.26 -9.83
N SER A 17 14.47 -15.75 -10.39
CA SER A 17 13.84 -14.52 -9.95
C SER A 17 13.30 -14.72 -8.54
N VAL A 18 14.07 -14.29 -7.54
CA VAL A 18 13.64 -14.22 -6.15
C VAL A 18 12.66 -13.07 -6.00
N SER A 19 11.37 -13.37 -6.11
CA SER A 19 10.34 -12.41 -5.68
C SER A 19 10.43 -12.31 -4.16
N ALA A 20 10.71 -11.12 -3.62
CA ALA A 20 10.39 -10.84 -2.23
C ALA A 20 8.89 -10.96 -2.04
N ASP A 21 8.50 -11.74 -1.03
CA ASP A 21 7.12 -11.79 -0.60
C ASP A 21 6.75 -10.40 -0.07
N MET A 22 5.64 -9.86 -0.55
CA MET A 22 5.16 -8.56 -0.12
C MET A 22 4.79 -8.66 1.37
N LEU A 23 5.45 -7.88 2.22
CA LEU A 23 5.07 -7.83 3.64
C LEU A 23 3.68 -7.24 3.76
N GLN A 24 2.80 -7.89 4.53
CA GLN A 24 1.52 -7.32 4.87
C GLN A 24 1.65 -6.59 6.20
N ILE A 25 1.71 -5.26 6.15
CA ILE A 25 1.84 -4.44 7.36
C ILE A 25 0.49 -4.40 8.07
N ASN A 26 0.46 -4.82 9.34
CA ASN A 26 -0.75 -4.92 10.15
C ASN A 26 -0.81 -3.92 11.31
N ASN A 27 0.26 -3.15 11.53
CA ASN A 27 0.29 -2.00 12.41
C ASN A 27 1.31 -0.98 11.91
N PRO A 28 1.01 0.32 11.83
CA PRO A 28 -0.28 0.95 12.16
C PRO A 28 -1.43 0.57 11.21
N THR A 29 -2.65 0.60 11.72
CA THR A 29 -3.90 0.47 10.93
C THR A 29 -4.62 1.81 10.82
N ASP A 30 -5.67 1.86 10.01
CA ASP A 30 -6.59 2.99 9.99
C ASP A 30 -7.12 3.29 11.41
N GLY A 31 -7.25 4.57 11.73
CA GLY A 31 -7.58 5.08 13.08
C GLY A 31 -6.44 5.05 14.11
N THR A 32 -5.26 4.50 13.80
CA THR A 32 -4.11 4.55 14.70
C THR A 32 -3.59 5.98 14.82
N VAL A 33 -3.24 6.41 16.03
CA VAL A 33 -2.60 7.71 16.30
C VAL A 33 -1.25 7.49 16.94
N TRP A 34 -0.19 7.93 16.27
CA TRP A 34 1.18 7.92 16.81
C TRP A 34 1.57 9.28 17.35
N LYS A 35 2.31 9.28 18.46
CA LYS A 35 2.88 10.50 19.02
C LYS A 35 4.35 10.62 18.63
N THR A 36 4.76 11.82 18.26
CA THR A 36 6.17 12.11 17.98
C THR A 36 7.04 11.96 19.23
N GLY A 37 8.29 11.54 19.05
CA GLY A 37 9.24 11.32 20.15
C GLY A 37 8.94 10.11 21.05
N VAL A 38 7.83 9.41 20.83
CA VAL A 38 7.45 8.20 21.58
C VAL A 38 7.75 6.95 20.73
N PRO A 39 8.34 5.90 21.32
CA PRO A 39 8.44 4.61 20.64
C PRO A 39 7.06 4.05 20.32
N ASN A 40 6.81 3.84 19.04
CA ASN A 40 5.68 3.08 18.50
C ASN A 40 6.23 1.79 17.87
N PHE A 41 5.39 0.97 17.23
CA PHE A 41 5.86 -0.23 16.56
C PHE A 41 5.21 -0.44 15.20
N VAL A 42 5.99 -0.92 14.25
CA VAL A 42 5.49 -1.47 12.98
C VAL A 42 5.35 -2.97 13.15
N GLY A 43 4.17 -3.51 12.81
CA GLY A 43 3.88 -4.94 12.80
C GLY A 43 3.62 -5.43 11.38
N TRP A 44 4.05 -6.64 11.05
CA TRP A 44 3.79 -7.24 9.74
C TRP A 44 3.60 -8.76 9.79
N THR A 45 3.03 -9.30 8.72
CA THR A 45 3.04 -10.73 8.41
C THR A 45 3.81 -10.99 7.11
N GLY A 46 4.33 -12.21 6.96
CA GLY A 46 5.26 -12.58 5.88
C GLY A 46 6.73 -12.39 6.27
N ASN A 47 7.62 -12.72 5.34
CA ASN A 47 9.06 -12.48 5.46
C ASN A 47 9.63 -12.05 4.12
N CYS A 48 10.82 -11.45 4.14
CA CYS A 48 11.54 -10.98 2.96
C CYS A 48 12.87 -11.75 2.80
N ALA A 49 12.94 -12.99 3.29
CA ALA A 49 14.18 -13.78 3.33
C ALA A 49 14.83 -13.96 1.94
N SER A 50 14.01 -13.95 0.88
CA SER A 50 14.46 -14.05 -0.50
C SER A 50 15.29 -12.84 -0.98
N MET A 51 15.30 -11.73 -0.23
CA MET A 51 16.22 -10.59 -0.46
C MET A 51 17.65 -10.86 0.03
N GLY A 52 17.94 -12.01 0.65
CA GLY A 52 19.29 -12.32 1.14
C GLY A 52 19.70 -11.37 2.28
N ASN A 53 20.94 -10.87 2.29
CA ASN A 53 21.43 -10.02 3.39
C ASN A 53 20.65 -8.70 3.55
N ASP A 54 20.06 -8.18 2.47
CA ASP A 54 19.31 -6.91 2.50
C ASP A 54 18.03 -7.02 3.35
N SER A 55 17.53 -8.25 3.55
CA SER A 55 16.36 -8.54 4.40
C SER A 55 16.55 -8.19 5.88
N LYS A 56 17.80 -7.99 6.34
CA LYS A 56 18.14 -7.69 7.73
C LYS A 56 18.12 -6.20 8.07
N ALA A 57 18.05 -5.34 7.06
CA ALA A 57 18.15 -3.89 7.21
C ALA A 57 17.21 -3.15 6.24
N VAL A 58 15.96 -3.61 6.15
CA VAL A 58 14.97 -3.02 5.23
C VAL A 58 14.54 -1.66 5.77
N LYS A 59 14.71 -0.61 4.95
CA LYS A 59 14.36 0.76 5.34
C LYS A 59 12.86 0.94 5.47
N VAL A 60 12.48 1.70 6.48
CA VAL A 60 11.09 2.08 6.74
C VAL A 60 10.99 3.60 6.72
N ASP A 61 10.25 4.11 5.75
CA ASP A 61 10.05 5.54 5.57
C ASP A 61 8.61 5.94 5.88
N LEU A 62 8.49 7.15 6.39
CA LEU A 62 7.25 7.87 6.56
C LEU A 62 7.00 8.73 5.32
N ILE A 63 5.78 8.62 4.79
CA ILE A 63 5.33 9.33 3.61
C ILE A 63 4.00 10.03 3.88
N ASN A 64 3.70 11.09 3.11
CA ASN A 64 2.40 11.75 3.13
C ASN A 64 1.93 12.14 1.72
N GLY A 65 0.68 12.58 1.64
CA GLY A 65 0.04 13.00 0.39
C GLY A 65 -0.84 11.91 -0.23
N PRO A 66 -1.62 12.27 -1.27
CA PRO A 66 -2.51 11.33 -1.94
C PRO A 66 -1.70 10.28 -2.71
N SER A 67 -2.35 9.18 -3.09
CA SER A 67 -1.72 8.09 -3.88
C SER A 67 -1.13 8.57 -5.22
N THR A 68 -1.60 9.70 -5.75
CA THR A 68 -1.09 10.33 -6.98
C THR A 68 0.10 11.28 -6.77
N ALA A 69 0.41 11.65 -5.53
CA ALA A 69 1.48 12.60 -5.19
C ALA A 69 2.11 12.29 -3.82
N VAL A 70 2.63 11.07 -3.69
CA VAL A 70 3.33 10.61 -2.48
C VAL A 70 4.63 11.40 -2.28
N ARG A 71 4.83 11.91 -1.07
CA ARG A 71 6.01 12.67 -0.67
C ARG A 71 6.71 11.96 0.47
N TYR A 72 8.03 11.87 0.36
CA TYR A 72 8.89 11.43 1.46
C TYR A 72 8.92 12.49 2.57
N VAL A 73 8.83 12.03 3.82
CA VAL A 73 8.87 12.88 5.01
C VAL A 73 10.13 12.59 5.82
N ALA A 74 10.32 11.33 6.23
CA ALA A 74 11.46 10.91 7.05
C ALA A 74 11.71 9.40 6.95
N THR A 75 12.93 8.95 7.22
CA THR A 75 13.23 7.54 7.49
C THR A 75 13.09 7.30 8.99
N LEU A 76 12.24 6.33 9.38
CA LEU A 76 11.97 5.99 10.78
C LEU A 76 13.00 5.00 11.33
N GLY A 77 13.57 4.17 10.47
CA GLY A 77 14.58 3.18 10.85
C GLY A 77 14.69 2.04 9.85
N THR A 78 15.11 0.89 10.36
CA THR A 78 15.23 -0.36 9.60
C THR A 78 14.58 -1.51 10.35
N LEU A 79 14.03 -2.47 9.64
CA LEU A 79 13.53 -3.73 10.20
C LEU A 79 14.28 -4.94 9.64
N ASP A 80 14.30 -6.02 10.41
CA ASP A 80 14.77 -7.33 9.98
C ASP A 80 13.54 -8.21 9.68
N CYS A 81 13.27 -8.43 8.39
CA CYS A 81 12.24 -9.36 7.91
C CYS A 81 12.85 -10.64 7.32
N SER A 82 14.12 -10.96 7.64
CA SER A 82 14.81 -12.16 7.16
C SER A 82 14.31 -13.46 7.80
N GLY A 83 13.61 -13.37 8.93
CA GLY A 83 13.19 -14.50 9.74
C GLY A 83 11.76 -14.37 10.25
N SER A 84 11.51 -14.88 11.46
CA SER A 84 10.18 -14.89 12.09
C SER A 84 9.82 -13.60 12.84
N ASN A 85 10.68 -12.57 12.78
CA ASN A 85 10.38 -11.28 13.37
C ASN A 85 9.19 -10.65 12.62
N THR A 86 8.23 -10.16 13.37
CA THR A 86 6.98 -9.56 12.86
C THR A 86 6.72 -8.19 13.47
N ARG A 87 7.71 -7.62 14.15
CA ARG A 87 7.61 -6.36 14.87
C ARG A 87 8.96 -5.64 14.92
N ALA A 88 8.93 -4.32 14.76
CA ALA A 88 10.06 -3.43 15.00
C ALA A 88 9.56 -2.14 15.66
N ASP A 89 10.19 -1.72 16.76
CA ASP A 89 9.87 -0.45 17.40
C ASP A 89 10.52 0.70 16.64
N MET A 90 9.78 1.80 16.47
CA MET A 90 10.17 2.97 15.68
C MET A 90 9.71 4.25 16.36
N THR A 91 10.49 5.31 16.23
CA THR A 91 10.16 6.62 16.79
C THR A 91 9.97 7.62 15.67
N VAL A 92 8.82 8.31 15.65
CA VAL A 92 8.60 9.42 14.73
C VAL A 92 9.39 10.63 15.23
N PRO A 93 10.24 11.26 14.39
CA PRO A 93 10.97 12.46 14.79
C PRO A 93 10.04 13.60 15.23
N SER A 94 10.47 14.38 16.23
CA SER A 94 9.71 15.53 16.74
C SER A 94 9.55 16.69 15.75
N THR A 95 10.22 16.62 14.60
CA THR A 95 10.14 17.59 13.50
C THR A 95 9.04 17.26 12.48
N VAL A 96 8.32 16.14 12.67
CA VAL A 96 7.18 15.76 11.82
C VAL A 96 5.93 16.45 12.33
N ALA A 97 5.26 17.23 11.49
CA ALA A 97 4.01 17.90 11.85
C ALA A 97 2.86 16.92 12.04
N SER A 98 1.82 17.30 12.79
CA SER A 98 0.60 16.50 12.88
C SER A 98 -0.07 16.34 11.52
N GLY A 99 -0.75 15.22 11.29
CA GLY A 99 -1.51 14.97 10.08
C GLY A 99 -1.64 13.49 9.72
N GLU A 100 -2.10 13.24 8.50
CA GLU A 100 -2.28 11.90 7.95
C GLU A 100 -1.04 11.45 7.18
N TYR A 101 -0.56 10.24 7.50
CA TYR A 101 0.65 9.65 6.95
C TYR A 101 0.44 8.17 6.62
N ALA A 102 1.37 7.62 5.84
CA ALA A 102 1.53 6.17 5.67
C ALA A 102 3.00 5.80 5.82
N ILE A 103 3.25 4.51 6.06
CA ILE A 103 4.59 3.93 6.08
C ILE A 103 4.82 3.15 4.80
N VAL A 104 6.02 3.28 4.25
CA VAL A 104 6.53 2.42 3.19
C VAL A 104 7.71 1.60 3.70
N VAL A 105 7.62 0.29 3.54
CA VAL A 105 8.72 -0.64 3.80
C VAL A 105 9.37 -0.97 2.46
N ARG A 106 10.65 -0.61 2.32
CA ARG A 106 11.39 -0.69 1.05
C ARG A 106 11.94 -2.09 0.76
N THR A 107 11.04 -3.05 0.59
CA THR A 107 11.38 -4.36 0.04
C THR A 107 11.60 -4.29 -1.48
N SER A 108 12.38 -5.24 -2.01
CA SER A 108 12.68 -5.37 -3.44
C SER A 108 12.30 -6.78 -3.90
N PRO A 109 11.50 -6.96 -4.97
CA PRO A 109 11.18 -5.96 -5.99
C PRO A 109 9.95 -5.09 -5.71
N GLN A 110 9.11 -5.48 -4.75
CA GLN A 110 7.86 -4.79 -4.44
C GLN A 110 7.94 -4.17 -3.05
N GLN A 111 7.51 -2.92 -2.93
CA GLN A 111 7.42 -2.21 -1.66
C GLN A 111 6.08 -2.50 -0.98
N SER A 112 6.09 -2.52 0.35
CA SER A 112 4.88 -2.69 1.14
C SER A 112 4.44 -1.37 1.76
N TYR A 113 3.14 -1.11 1.78
CA TYR A 113 2.55 0.12 2.30
C TYR A 113 1.57 -0.21 3.42
N THR A 114 1.46 0.69 4.41
CA THR A 114 0.36 0.67 5.38
C THR A 114 -0.88 1.36 4.82
N ASN A 115 -2.02 1.16 5.49
CA ASN A 115 -3.10 2.13 5.44
C ASN A 115 -2.63 3.48 6.01
N SER A 116 -3.38 4.54 5.74
CA SER A 116 -3.11 5.81 6.38
C SER A 116 -3.41 5.77 7.88
N PHE A 117 -2.68 6.58 8.64
CA PHE A 117 -2.82 6.73 10.07
C PHE A 117 -2.46 8.17 10.46
N GLN A 118 -2.80 8.55 11.69
CA GLN A 118 -2.56 9.91 12.18
C GLN A 118 -1.27 10.00 12.99
N ILE A 119 -0.56 11.11 12.82
CA ILE A 119 0.52 11.52 13.71
C ILE A 119 0.06 12.76 14.46
N ASP A 120 0.26 12.74 15.78
CA ASP A 120 0.05 13.86 16.69
C ASP A 120 1.39 14.43 17.16
N ASN A 121 1.63 15.68 16.80
CA ASN A 121 2.71 16.51 17.30
C ASN A 121 2.15 17.81 17.90
N PRO A 122 2.05 17.93 19.23
CA PRO A 122 1.53 19.14 19.86
C PRO A 122 2.44 20.37 19.64
N SER A 123 3.72 20.16 19.29
CA SER A 123 4.66 21.25 19.00
C SER A 123 4.59 21.74 17.55
N GLN A 124 4.00 20.96 16.65
CA GLN A 124 3.80 21.29 15.24
C GLN A 124 2.42 20.83 14.78
N PRO A 125 1.36 21.60 15.12
CA PRO A 125 0.00 21.27 14.73
C PRO A 125 -0.15 21.12 13.21
N ALA A 126 -1.17 20.37 12.80
CA ALA A 126 -1.51 20.24 11.38
C ALA A 126 -1.79 21.63 10.80
N ALA A 127 -1.28 21.88 9.59
CA ALA A 127 -1.68 23.07 8.86
C ALA A 127 -3.21 23.04 8.69
N PRO A 128 -3.91 24.17 8.88
CA PRO A 128 -5.35 24.22 8.64
C PRO A 128 -5.62 23.77 7.21
N SER A 129 -6.49 22.77 7.04
CA SER A 129 -7.01 22.43 5.73
C SER A 129 -7.74 23.68 5.21
N ASN A 130 -7.33 24.16 4.04
CA ASN A 130 -7.97 25.31 3.41
C ASN A 130 -9.50 25.10 3.44
N PRO A 131 -10.31 26.07 3.89
CA PRO A 131 -11.75 25.93 3.86
C PRO A 131 -12.19 25.62 2.44
N ALA A 132 -13.08 24.62 2.31
CA ALA A 132 -13.67 24.24 1.04
C ALA A 132 -14.12 25.50 0.28
N THR A 133 -13.70 25.62 -0.98
CA THR A 133 -14.14 26.67 -1.89
C THR A 133 -15.66 26.79 -1.77
N PRO A 134 -16.23 27.99 -1.49
CA PRO A 134 -17.67 28.16 -1.42
C PRO A 134 -18.29 27.60 -2.70
N ILE A 135 -19.23 26.68 -2.54
CA ILE A 135 -20.05 26.20 -3.64
C ILE A 135 -20.83 27.42 -4.11
N GLN A 136 -20.43 27.99 -5.24
CA GLN A 136 -21.18 29.07 -5.87
C GLN A 136 -22.50 28.47 -6.32
N GLU A 137 -23.58 28.73 -5.57
CA GLU A 137 -24.94 28.39 -5.96
C GLU A 137 -25.19 28.95 -7.37
N THR A 138 -25.32 28.05 -8.34
CA THR A 138 -25.78 28.40 -9.68
C THR A 138 -27.16 29.05 -9.55
N PRO A 139 -27.37 30.29 -10.01
CA PRO A 139 -28.68 30.92 -9.93
C PRO A 139 -29.74 30.06 -10.64
N PRO A 140 -30.96 29.95 -10.10
CA PRO A 140 -32.03 29.22 -10.77
C PRO A 140 -32.34 29.88 -12.11
N ILE A 141 -32.27 29.08 -13.18
CA ILE A 141 -32.69 29.47 -14.52
C ILE A 141 -34.17 29.83 -14.48
N GLN A 142 -34.51 31.11 -14.67
CA GLN A 142 -35.89 31.56 -14.86
C GLN A 142 -36.37 31.10 -16.25
N SER A 143 -37.10 29.99 -16.26
CA SER A 143 -37.86 29.51 -17.43
C SER A 143 -39.06 30.42 -17.68
N VAL A 144 -39.00 31.24 -18.73
CA VAL A 144 -40.15 32.00 -19.26
C VAL A 144 -41.08 31.01 -19.97
N GLY A 145 -42.22 30.72 -19.34
CA GLY A 145 -43.24 29.82 -19.87
C GLY A 145 -44.07 30.46 -20.98
N THR A 146 -44.21 29.76 -22.11
CA THR A 146 -45.27 29.96 -23.10
C THR A 146 -46.43 29.01 -22.78
N ALA A 147 -47.64 29.58 -22.74
CA ALA A 147 -48.88 28.90 -22.38
C ALA A 147 -49.36 27.91 -23.45
N GLY A 148 -49.96 26.80 -22.99
CA GLY A 148 -50.91 26.02 -23.78
C GLY A 148 -50.80 24.51 -23.58
N GLY A 149 -51.84 23.91 -22.97
CA GLY A 149 -52.04 22.46 -23.08
C GLY A 149 -52.65 21.82 -21.83
N ALA A 150 -53.97 21.64 -21.85
CA ALA A 150 -54.71 20.83 -20.90
C ALA A 150 -54.30 19.35 -20.94
N GLY A 151 -54.22 18.69 -19.78
CA GLY A 151 -54.15 17.22 -19.76
C GLY A 151 -53.70 16.56 -18.45
N ARG A 152 -54.70 16.11 -17.67
CA ARG A 152 -54.79 14.81 -16.97
C ARG A 152 -53.78 14.39 -15.87
N VAL A 153 -54.37 14.21 -14.68
CA VAL A 153 -54.37 13.03 -13.76
C VAL A 153 -53.06 12.53 -13.12
N GLY A 154 -53.04 12.63 -11.78
CA GLY A 154 -52.76 11.48 -10.90
C GLY A 154 -51.30 11.26 -10.50
N GLY A 155 -50.93 11.66 -9.28
CA GLY A 155 -49.68 11.24 -8.65
C GLY A 155 -49.77 9.87 -7.99
N VAL A 156 -48.64 9.16 -7.92
CA VAL A 156 -48.22 8.35 -6.77
C VAL A 156 -46.68 8.27 -6.82
N GLY A 157 -46.04 8.36 -5.65
CA GLY A 157 -44.62 8.64 -5.48
C GLY A 157 -43.62 7.60 -6.02
N GLY A 158 -42.43 8.11 -6.35
CA GLY A 158 -41.24 7.33 -6.64
C GLY A 158 -40.14 7.67 -5.65
N VAL A 159 -39.86 6.74 -4.73
CA VAL A 159 -38.62 6.67 -3.97
C VAL A 159 -37.50 6.24 -4.93
N SER A 160 -36.54 7.11 -5.20
CA SER A 160 -35.32 6.76 -5.93
C SER A 160 -34.30 6.18 -4.94
N GLN A 161 -34.35 4.87 -4.73
CA GLN A 161 -33.26 4.14 -4.08
C GLN A 161 -32.29 3.67 -5.17
N ALA A 162 -31.08 4.19 -5.13
CA ALA A 162 -30.01 3.88 -6.06
C ALA A 162 -29.65 2.39 -5.99
N ALA A 163 -29.69 1.74 -7.15
CA ALA A 163 -29.16 0.41 -7.37
C ALA A 163 -27.63 0.50 -7.53
N THR A 164 -26.88 -0.12 -6.64
CA THR A 164 -25.49 -0.55 -6.93
C THR A 164 -25.11 -1.68 -5.98
N GLN A 165 -25.10 -2.91 -6.48
CA GLN A 165 -24.22 -3.96 -5.98
C GLN A 165 -24.26 -5.13 -6.98
N THR A 166 -23.33 -5.08 -7.93
CA THR A 166 -23.02 -6.19 -8.81
C THR A 166 -21.55 -6.53 -8.66
N SER A 167 -21.29 -7.83 -8.55
CA SER A 167 -20.01 -8.51 -8.67
C SER A 167 -19.06 -8.43 -7.47
N LEU A 168 -18.76 -9.60 -6.91
CA LEU A 168 -17.40 -10.12 -6.90
C LEU A 168 -17.50 -11.64 -7.04
N GLY A 169 -16.91 -12.14 -8.13
CA GLY A 169 -16.96 -13.52 -8.55
C GLY A 169 -16.14 -14.43 -7.64
N SER A 170 -16.62 -15.67 -7.54
CA SER A 170 -15.94 -16.80 -6.94
C SER A 170 -14.62 -17.09 -7.68
N GLY A 171 -13.50 -16.70 -7.07
CA GLY A 171 -12.17 -17.08 -7.53
C GLY A 171 -11.83 -18.49 -7.06
N THR A 172 -11.82 -19.44 -7.99
CA THR A 172 -11.36 -20.82 -7.81
C THR A 172 -9.86 -20.85 -7.48
N MET A 173 -9.51 -21.51 -6.39
CA MET A 173 -8.13 -21.78 -5.98
C MET A 173 -7.44 -22.73 -6.98
N LEU A 174 -6.36 -22.29 -7.61
CA LEU A 174 -5.40 -23.17 -8.27
C LEU A 174 -4.41 -23.70 -7.22
N ALA A 175 -4.58 -24.96 -6.85
CA ALA A 175 -3.59 -25.73 -6.10
C ALA A 175 -2.44 -26.12 -7.03
N LEU A 176 -1.25 -25.56 -6.80
CA LEU A 176 -0.01 -25.99 -7.46
C LEU A 176 0.69 -26.99 -6.53
N ILE A 177 0.58 -28.28 -6.89
CA ILE A 177 1.32 -29.37 -6.28
C ILE A 177 2.67 -29.44 -7.00
N GLY A 178 3.76 -29.22 -6.27
CA GLY A 178 5.12 -29.34 -6.78
C GLY A 178 6.02 -30.01 -5.75
N THR A 179 6.03 -31.33 -5.74
CA THR A 179 7.05 -32.14 -5.05
C THR A 179 8.26 -32.29 -5.96
N VAL A 180 9.41 -31.75 -5.55
CA VAL A 180 10.71 -32.14 -6.14
C VAL A 180 11.51 -32.84 -5.06
N ALA A 181 11.72 -34.14 -5.27
CA ALA A 181 12.59 -34.98 -4.48
C ALA A 181 14.06 -34.60 -4.74
N ILE A 182 14.78 -34.28 -3.67
CA ILE A 182 16.25 -34.16 -3.68
C ILE A 182 16.82 -35.56 -3.46
N GLY A 183 17.27 -36.17 -4.55
CA GLY A 183 18.04 -37.41 -4.54
C GLY A 183 19.52 -37.13 -4.32
N LEU A 184 19.95 -37.48 -3.11
CA LEU A 184 21.32 -37.64 -2.59
C LEU A 184 22.35 -38.17 -3.62
N GLN A 185 23.49 -37.48 -3.78
CA GLN A 185 24.70 -38.06 -4.37
C GLN A 185 25.79 -38.16 -3.30
N LEU A 186 26.11 -39.41 -2.97
CA LEU A 186 27.34 -39.83 -2.28
C LEU A 186 28.12 -40.67 -3.28
N LEU A 187 29.25 -40.15 -3.75
CA LEU A 187 30.52 -40.82 -4.08
C LEU A 187 31.41 -39.88 -4.90
#